data_AF-A0A158KYB2-F1
#
_entry.id   AF-A0A158KYB2-F1
#
_cell.length_a   1.000
_cell.length_b   1.000
_cell.length_c   1.000
_cell.angle_alpha   90.00
_cell.angle_beta   90.00
_cell.angle_gamma   90.00
#
_symmetry.space_group_name_H-M   'P 1'
#
loop_
_entity.id
_entity.type
_entity.pdbx_description
1 polymer ?
#
loop_
_entity_poly.entity_id
_entity_poly.type
_entity_poly.pdbx_seq_one_letter_code
_entity_poly.pdbx_strand_id
1 'polypeptide(L)'
;MNAMHTPSGSPSYMWHAGRLCTANSESTMGKASRSKSSALDDRTREGLALAGEMVRHPQVLPTFASIARFSDMSKKAGELSMFGQVADAIGEDELAQALREAPLGAARVAKQLKAAAPQAWAEGMQQAFRNRKFVDFIDQMIRIAHTKFWSSDPYLALQFNKNRPAHPDDPIVLAITRAHCKLTGDLRQPGWIALALFCLGRVIAVTSSKSYESDEWTDVTLMWFDLERSFLEGDGRDTAKAVLELKKELLPDLPEIIGSRMMHGLAEAAINAGETSLFQ
;
A
#
# COMPACT_ATOMS: atom_id res chain seq x y z
N MET A 1 -42.57 22.33 42.25
CA MET A 1 -42.44 21.04 42.98
C MET A 1 -42.64 19.91 41.98
N ASN A 2 -41.54 19.26 41.61
CA ASN A 2 -41.36 17.83 41.34
C ASN A 2 -40.13 17.66 40.45
N ALA A 3 -39.02 17.38 41.14
CA ALA A 3 -37.77 16.92 40.56
C ALA A 3 -37.93 15.44 40.18
N MET A 4 -37.48 15.06 38.97
CA MET A 4 -37.17 13.67 38.66
C MET A 4 -35.66 13.55 38.48
N HIS A 5 -35.09 12.70 39.33
CA HIS A 5 -33.71 12.27 39.35
C HIS A 5 -33.36 11.47 38.10
N THR A 6 -32.25 11.82 37.46
CA THR A 6 -31.47 10.95 36.57
C THR A 6 -30.22 10.47 37.32
N PRO A 7 -29.96 9.17 37.46
CA PRO A 7 -28.66 8.70 37.93
C PRO A 7 -27.70 8.58 36.73
N SER A 8 -26.65 9.41 36.77
CA SER A 8 -25.41 9.23 36.03
C SER A 8 -24.65 8.00 36.55
N GLY A 9 -24.29 7.07 35.67
CA GLY A 9 -23.47 5.91 36.02
C GLY A 9 -22.45 5.61 34.93
N SER A 10 -21.24 6.17 35.07
CA SER A 10 -20.05 5.79 34.31
C SER A 10 -19.45 4.50 34.90
N PRO A 11 -19.14 3.47 34.11
CA PRO A 11 -18.41 2.31 34.62
C PRO A 11 -16.89 2.59 34.64
N SER A 12 -16.36 2.81 35.85
CA SER A 12 -14.92 2.77 36.14
C SER A 12 -14.43 1.32 36.13
N TYR A 13 -13.56 0.95 35.19
CA TYR A 13 -12.81 -0.29 35.26
C TYR A 13 -11.43 -0.04 35.91
N MET A 14 -11.34 -0.39 37.20
CA MET A 14 -10.09 -0.53 37.93
C MET A 14 -9.34 -1.78 37.46
N TRP A 15 -8.13 -1.62 36.95
CA TRP A 15 -7.18 -2.73 36.77
C TRP A 15 -6.23 -2.79 37.96
N HIS A 16 -6.31 -3.89 38.70
CA HIS A 16 -5.43 -4.21 39.82
C HIS A 16 -4.00 -4.49 39.33
N ALA A 17 -3.04 -3.82 39.96
CA ALA A 17 -1.62 -4.15 39.90
C ALA A 17 -1.31 -5.36 40.79
N GLY A 18 -0.69 -6.39 40.21
CA GLY A 18 -0.09 -7.52 40.92
C GLY A 18 1.37 -7.66 40.50
N ARG A 19 2.28 -7.62 41.47
CA ARG A 19 3.76 -7.68 41.34
C ARG A 19 4.26 -9.04 41.86
N LEU A 20 5.45 -9.44 41.38
CA LEU A 20 6.37 -10.52 41.87
C LEU A 20 6.05 -11.92 41.29
N CYS A 21 7.00 -12.73 40.82
CA CYS A 21 8.36 -13.00 41.31
C CYS A 21 9.39 -13.29 40.19
N THR A 22 10.66 -12.98 40.53
CA THR A 22 11.91 -13.35 39.86
C THR A 22 12.26 -14.83 40.02
N ALA A 23 12.83 -15.45 38.98
CA ALA A 23 13.70 -16.63 39.12
C ALA A 23 14.79 -16.58 38.05
N ASN A 24 16.04 -16.42 38.51
CA ASN A 24 17.26 -16.61 37.75
C ASN A 24 17.47 -18.10 37.47
N SER A 25 17.81 -18.44 36.23
CA SER A 25 18.61 -19.63 35.93
C SER A 25 19.56 -19.32 34.77
N GLU A 26 20.81 -19.04 35.14
CA GLU A 26 21.94 -19.14 34.22
C GLU A 26 22.27 -20.62 34.00
N SER A 27 22.32 -21.07 32.74
CA SER A 27 23.21 -22.16 32.37
C SER A 27 23.58 -22.13 30.89
N THR A 28 24.89 -22.03 30.67
CA THR A 28 25.69 -22.64 29.60
C THR A 28 25.56 -22.13 28.15
N MET A 29 26.67 -21.51 27.72
CA MET A 29 27.09 -21.27 26.34
C MET A 29 26.84 -22.47 25.42
N GLY A 30 26.05 -22.23 24.38
CA GLY A 30 26.13 -22.95 23.11
C GLY A 30 26.28 -21.92 21.99
N LYS A 31 27.48 -21.83 21.40
CA LYS A 31 27.72 -21.05 20.18
C LYS A 31 26.99 -21.72 19.01
N ALA A 32 25.71 -21.38 18.82
CA ALA A 32 24.97 -21.66 17.60
C ALA A 32 24.71 -20.33 16.88
N SER A 33 25.77 -19.79 16.25
CA SER A 33 25.63 -18.74 15.25
C SER A 33 25.56 -19.41 13.88
N ARG A 34 24.37 -19.43 13.26
CA ARG A 34 24.14 -19.30 11.81
C ARG A 34 22.66 -19.45 11.44
N SER A 35 22.15 -18.40 10.79
CA SER A 35 20.91 -18.27 10.01
C SER A 35 19.58 -18.67 10.68
N LYS A 36 19.06 -17.81 11.57
CA LYS A 36 17.61 -17.58 11.59
C LYS A 36 17.30 -16.56 10.50
N SER A 37 17.05 -17.04 9.28
CA SER A 37 16.11 -16.33 8.41
C SER A 37 14.82 -16.28 9.21
N SER A 38 14.46 -15.13 9.79
CA SER A 38 13.23 -15.05 10.56
C SER A 38 12.09 -15.29 9.59
N ALA A 39 11.45 -16.45 9.69
CA ALA A 39 10.24 -16.72 8.95
C ALA A 39 9.25 -15.58 9.21
N LEU A 40 8.59 -15.11 8.15
CA LEU A 40 7.54 -14.10 8.29
C LEU A 40 6.43 -14.67 9.17
N ASP A 41 5.95 -13.86 10.11
CA ASP A 41 4.84 -14.26 10.95
C ASP A 41 3.56 -14.44 10.12
N ASP A 42 2.60 -15.18 10.69
CA ASP A 42 1.35 -15.52 10.00
C ASP A 42 0.52 -14.27 9.72
N ARG A 43 0.52 -13.30 10.65
CA ARG A 43 -0.12 -11.99 10.48
C ARG A 43 0.34 -11.28 9.21
N THR A 44 1.65 -11.23 8.98
CA THR A 44 2.21 -10.55 7.82
C THR A 44 1.86 -11.28 6.54
N ARG A 45 1.92 -12.62 6.54
CA ARG A 45 1.53 -13.42 5.37
C ARG A 45 0.06 -13.25 5.01
N GLU A 46 -0.83 -13.30 5.99
CA GLU A 46 -2.26 -13.08 5.80
C GLU A 46 -2.55 -11.64 5.35
N GLY A 47 -1.88 -10.66 5.96
CA GLY A 47 -2.01 -9.25 5.56
C GLY A 47 -1.55 -9.00 4.12
N LEU A 48 -0.49 -9.68 3.68
CA LEU A 48 -0.02 -9.63 2.29
C LEU A 48 -0.99 -10.30 1.31
N ALA A 49 -1.61 -11.42 1.69
CA ALA A 49 -2.62 -12.08 0.87
C ALA A 49 -3.84 -11.16 0.66
N LEU A 50 -4.36 -10.58 1.74
CA LEU A 50 -5.46 -9.59 1.69
C LEU A 50 -5.08 -8.36 0.85
N ALA A 51 -3.87 -7.83 1.03
CA ALA A 51 -3.36 -6.73 0.21
C ALA A 51 -3.32 -7.11 -1.28
N GLY A 52 -2.88 -8.32 -1.59
CA GLY A 52 -2.81 -8.85 -2.95
C GLY A 52 -4.18 -8.87 -3.61
N GLU A 53 -5.22 -9.35 -2.91
CA GLU A 53 -6.60 -9.32 -3.43
C GLU A 53 -7.05 -7.91 -3.80
N MET A 54 -6.76 -6.93 -2.93
CA MET A 54 -7.18 -5.54 -3.12
C MET A 54 -6.39 -4.81 -4.20
N VAL A 55 -5.05 -4.86 -4.14
CA VAL A 55 -4.14 -4.14 -5.07
C VAL A 55 -4.29 -4.67 -6.49
N ARG A 56 -4.48 -5.99 -6.63
CA ARG A 56 -4.58 -6.67 -7.91
C ARG A 56 -6.03 -6.75 -8.42
N HIS A 57 -6.96 -6.10 -7.73
CA HIS A 57 -8.36 -6.11 -8.12
C HIS A 57 -8.56 -5.46 -9.50
N PRO A 58 -9.41 -6.02 -10.39
CA PRO A 58 -9.59 -5.51 -11.75
C PRO A 58 -10.07 -4.06 -11.84
N GLN A 59 -10.76 -3.54 -10.81
CA GLN A 59 -11.18 -2.13 -10.77
C GLN A 59 -10.11 -1.20 -10.17
N VAL A 60 -9.16 -1.76 -9.40
CA VAL A 60 -8.05 -1.01 -8.77
C VAL A 60 -6.88 -0.89 -9.74
N LEU A 61 -6.49 -1.97 -10.41
CA LEU A 61 -5.33 -2.00 -11.33
C LEU A 61 -5.33 -0.87 -12.39
N PRO A 62 -6.46 -0.52 -13.04
CA PRO A 62 -6.49 0.56 -14.03
C PRO A 62 -6.18 1.95 -13.48
N THR A 63 -6.25 2.13 -12.16
CA THR A 63 -5.96 3.41 -11.51
C THR A 63 -4.45 3.68 -11.36
N PHE A 64 -3.60 2.68 -11.62
CA PHE A 64 -2.14 2.83 -11.66
C PHE A 64 -1.71 3.31 -13.03
N ALA A 65 -1.20 4.53 -13.07
CA ALA A 65 -1.06 5.28 -14.31
C ALA A 65 0.12 4.78 -15.16
N SER A 66 1.23 4.29 -14.57
CA SER A 66 2.33 3.73 -15.36
C SER A 66 1.95 2.47 -16.13
N ILE A 67 1.00 1.64 -15.66
CA ILE A 67 0.58 0.43 -16.40
C ILE A 67 -0.06 0.81 -17.74
N ALA A 68 -0.91 1.82 -17.74
CA ALA A 68 -1.50 2.36 -18.97
C ALA A 68 -0.42 2.98 -19.87
N ARG A 69 0.56 3.65 -19.27
CA ARG A 69 1.63 4.37 -19.96
C ARG A 69 2.73 3.47 -20.54
N PHE A 70 3.10 2.35 -19.93
CA PHE A 70 3.97 1.35 -20.57
C PHE A 70 3.32 0.82 -21.85
N SER A 71 1.99 0.68 -21.85
CA SER A 71 1.25 0.30 -23.05
C SER A 71 1.15 1.43 -24.08
N ASP A 72 1.03 2.70 -23.67
CA ASP A 72 0.89 3.84 -24.59
C ASP A 72 2.22 4.39 -25.10
N MET A 73 3.27 4.46 -24.27
CA MET A 73 4.64 4.74 -24.72
C MET A 73 5.13 3.68 -25.69
N SER A 74 4.75 2.41 -25.51
CA SER A 74 5.02 1.36 -26.49
C SER A 74 4.39 1.67 -27.85
N LYS A 75 3.10 2.05 -27.87
CA LYS A 75 2.42 2.45 -29.11
C LYS A 75 3.06 3.69 -29.74
N LYS A 76 3.30 4.74 -28.95
CA LYS A 76 3.90 6.00 -29.43
C LYS A 76 5.36 5.87 -29.84
N ALA A 77 6.16 5.04 -29.18
CA ALA A 77 7.55 4.77 -29.60
C ALA A 77 7.60 3.90 -30.87
N GLY A 78 6.60 3.05 -31.10
CA GLY A 78 6.37 2.44 -32.42
C GLY A 78 6.00 3.45 -33.51
N GLU A 79 5.38 4.58 -33.15
CA GLU A 79 5.05 5.70 -34.06
C GLU A 79 6.19 6.74 -34.19
N LEU A 80 7.05 6.89 -33.18
CA LEU A 80 8.16 7.84 -33.10
C LEU A 80 9.47 7.35 -33.73
N SER A 81 9.48 6.20 -34.44
CA SER A 81 10.61 5.80 -35.30
C SER A 81 10.82 6.72 -36.52
N MET A 82 10.28 7.94 -36.50
CA MET A 82 10.38 8.96 -37.55
C MET A 82 11.20 10.20 -37.20
N PHE A 83 11.83 10.31 -36.01
CA PHE A 83 12.66 11.48 -35.70
C PHE A 83 14.07 11.11 -35.21
N GLY A 84 15.02 11.15 -36.15
CA GLY A 84 16.45 10.91 -35.93
C GLY A 84 17.20 12.15 -35.44
N GLN A 85 17.23 12.40 -34.13
CA GLN A 85 18.08 13.43 -33.52
C GLN A 85 18.76 13.04 -32.18
N VAL A 86 18.74 11.76 -31.79
CA VAL A 86 19.48 11.27 -30.59
C VAL A 86 20.63 10.31 -30.96
N ALA A 87 20.86 10.12 -32.26
CA ALA A 87 21.84 9.21 -32.86
C ALA A 87 23.32 9.51 -32.58
N ASP A 88 23.66 10.76 -32.23
CA ASP A 88 25.07 11.18 -32.22
C ASP A 88 25.87 10.75 -30.98
N ALA A 89 25.24 10.17 -29.95
CA ALA A 89 25.92 9.80 -28.70
C ALA A 89 26.03 8.29 -28.43
N ILE A 90 25.23 7.46 -29.11
CA ILE A 90 25.16 6.01 -28.94
C ILE A 90 24.97 5.48 -30.35
N GLY A 91 25.93 4.68 -30.86
CA GLY A 91 25.95 4.25 -32.26
C GLY A 91 24.56 3.90 -32.80
N GLU A 92 24.21 4.49 -33.95
CA GLU A 92 22.85 4.53 -34.52
C GLU A 92 22.11 3.20 -34.47
N ASP A 93 22.81 2.09 -34.64
CA ASP A 93 22.24 0.74 -34.65
C ASP A 93 21.82 0.22 -33.26
N GLU A 94 22.61 0.48 -32.21
CA GLU A 94 22.28 0.06 -30.84
C GLU A 94 21.13 0.90 -30.27
N LEU A 95 21.13 2.21 -30.56
CA LEU A 95 20.04 3.09 -30.19
C LEU A 95 18.75 2.73 -30.96
N ALA A 96 18.84 2.49 -32.27
CA ALA A 96 17.69 2.07 -33.07
C ALA A 96 17.13 0.72 -32.63
N GLN A 97 17.99 -0.22 -32.24
CA GLN A 97 17.55 -1.51 -31.71
C GLN A 97 16.90 -1.35 -30.33
N ALA A 98 17.51 -0.59 -29.42
CA ALA A 98 16.93 -0.29 -28.11
C ALA A 98 15.56 0.41 -28.23
N LEU A 99 15.42 1.34 -29.17
CA LEU A 99 14.16 2.05 -29.44
C LEU A 99 13.09 1.16 -30.08
N ARG A 100 13.45 0.13 -30.87
CA ARG A 100 12.50 -0.86 -31.41
C ARG A 100 12.07 -1.89 -30.37
N GLU A 101 12.97 -2.28 -29.48
CA GLU A 101 12.71 -3.30 -28.46
C GLU A 101 12.00 -2.74 -27.22
N ALA A 102 12.23 -1.46 -26.88
CA ALA A 102 11.60 -0.79 -25.74
C ALA A 102 10.06 -0.84 -25.75
N PRO A 103 9.37 -0.60 -26.89
CA PRO A 103 7.93 -0.83 -27.01
C PRO A 103 7.48 -2.25 -26.67
N LEU A 104 8.18 -3.25 -27.18
CA LEU A 104 7.82 -4.65 -27.00
C LEU A 104 8.06 -5.07 -25.55
N GLY A 105 9.15 -4.57 -24.94
CA GLY A 105 9.44 -4.72 -23.51
C GLY A 105 8.34 -4.10 -22.64
N ALA A 106 7.95 -2.85 -22.91
CA ALA A 106 6.94 -2.13 -22.15
C ALA A 106 5.54 -2.76 -22.26
N ALA A 107 5.10 -3.17 -23.45
CA ALA A 107 3.82 -3.87 -23.64
C ALA A 107 3.81 -5.25 -22.95
N ARG A 108 4.95 -5.96 -22.99
CA ARG A 108 5.11 -7.24 -22.29
C ARG A 108 5.04 -7.06 -20.78
N VAL A 109 5.72 -6.05 -20.24
CA VAL A 109 5.67 -5.68 -18.82
C VAL A 109 4.24 -5.32 -18.43
N ALA A 110 3.53 -4.47 -19.19
CA ALA A 110 2.14 -4.11 -18.92
C ALA A 110 1.19 -5.33 -18.94
N LYS A 111 1.41 -6.29 -19.84
CA LYS A 111 0.65 -7.55 -19.89
C LYS A 111 0.95 -8.45 -18.70
N GLN A 112 2.22 -8.59 -18.33
CA GLN A 112 2.66 -9.35 -17.15
C GLN A 112 2.11 -8.73 -15.86
N LEU A 113 2.17 -7.41 -15.76
CA LEU A 113 1.61 -6.61 -14.68
C LEU A 113 0.10 -6.72 -14.58
N LYS A 114 -0.64 -7.09 -15.63
CA LYS A 114 -2.08 -7.40 -15.55
C LYS A 114 -2.35 -8.87 -15.25
N ALA A 115 -1.45 -9.77 -15.65
CA ALA A 115 -1.60 -11.21 -15.49
C ALA A 115 -1.10 -11.74 -14.14
N ALA A 116 -0.32 -10.97 -13.37
CA ALA A 116 0.18 -11.40 -12.07
C ALA A 116 -0.98 -11.64 -11.08
N ALA A 117 -1.06 -12.87 -10.57
CA ALA A 117 -2.09 -13.29 -9.62
C ALA A 117 -1.88 -12.61 -8.25
N PRO A 118 -2.96 -12.34 -7.49
CA PRO A 118 -2.89 -11.81 -6.12
C PRO A 118 -1.87 -12.51 -5.22
N GLN A 119 -1.83 -13.84 -5.29
CA GLN A 119 -0.92 -14.65 -4.49
C GLN A 119 0.55 -14.48 -4.89
N ALA A 120 0.85 -14.41 -6.19
CA ALA A 120 2.22 -14.20 -6.67
C ALA A 120 2.75 -12.82 -6.24
N TRP A 121 1.88 -11.80 -6.28
CA TRP A 121 2.20 -10.47 -5.75
C TRP A 121 2.51 -10.52 -4.25
N ALA A 122 1.67 -11.21 -3.47
CA ALA A 122 1.85 -11.34 -2.03
C ALA A 122 3.17 -12.04 -1.68
N GLU A 123 3.52 -13.10 -2.40
CA GLU A 123 4.77 -13.84 -2.25
C GLU A 123 6.01 -13.01 -2.55
N GLY A 124 5.98 -12.22 -3.63
CA GLY A 124 7.08 -11.31 -3.94
C GLY A 124 7.24 -10.22 -2.87
N MET A 125 6.13 -9.66 -2.40
CA MET A 125 6.12 -8.60 -1.39
C MET A 125 6.63 -9.05 -0.01
N GLN A 126 6.69 -10.36 0.27
CA GLN A 126 7.34 -10.89 1.47
C GLN A 126 8.78 -10.41 1.62
N GLN A 127 9.50 -10.16 0.52
CA GLN A 127 10.88 -9.64 0.58
C GLN A 127 10.96 -8.25 1.19
N ALA A 128 9.91 -7.42 1.05
CA ALA A 128 9.84 -6.09 1.67
C ALA A 128 9.88 -6.18 3.20
N PHE A 129 9.15 -7.15 3.76
CA PHE A 129 9.02 -7.35 5.20
C PHE A 129 10.24 -8.03 5.84
N ARG A 130 11.24 -8.42 5.04
CA ARG A 130 12.58 -8.77 5.55
C ARG A 130 13.42 -7.53 5.86
N ASN A 131 13.04 -6.36 5.36
CA ASN A 131 13.70 -5.09 5.67
C ASN A 131 13.06 -4.46 6.92
N ARG A 132 13.81 -4.45 8.04
CA ARG A 132 13.30 -3.94 9.32
C ARG A 132 12.82 -2.49 9.25
N LYS A 133 13.51 -1.62 8.50
CA LYS A 133 13.12 -0.20 8.36
C LYS A 133 11.80 -0.05 7.63
N PHE A 134 11.52 -0.93 6.67
CA PHE A 134 10.24 -0.95 5.96
C PHE A 134 9.12 -1.47 6.87
N VAL A 135 9.39 -2.50 7.68
CA VAL A 135 8.44 -2.98 8.70
C VAL A 135 8.12 -1.85 9.70
N ASP A 136 9.13 -1.15 10.21
CA ASP A 136 8.94 -0.03 11.13
C ASP A 136 8.15 1.13 10.47
N PHE A 137 8.33 1.35 9.15
CA PHE A 137 7.55 2.31 8.36
C PHE A 137 6.07 1.93 8.29
N ILE A 138 5.75 0.67 7.97
CA ILE A 138 4.36 0.17 7.93
C ILE A 138 3.74 0.23 9.33
N ASP A 139 4.47 -0.19 10.36
CA ASP A 139 4.01 -0.12 11.75
C ASP A 139 3.73 1.32 12.18
N GLN A 140 4.56 2.29 11.74
CA GLN A 140 4.33 3.71 12.00
C GLN A 140 3.02 4.20 11.36
N MET A 141 2.76 3.85 10.08
CA MET A 141 1.51 4.17 9.40
C MET A 141 0.29 3.62 10.16
N ILE A 142 0.36 2.35 10.59
CA ILE A 142 -0.74 1.68 11.31
C ILE A 142 -0.99 2.35 12.66
N ARG A 143 0.06 2.74 13.41
CA ARG A 143 -0.11 3.44 14.69
C ARG A 143 -0.75 4.82 14.53
N ILE A 144 -0.34 5.56 13.49
CA ILE A 144 -0.92 6.88 13.18
C ILE A 144 -2.39 6.70 12.80
N ALA A 145 -2.67 5.74 11.92
CA ALA A 145 -4.02 5.37 11.56
C ALA A 145 -4.84 5.03 12.80
N HIS A 146 -4.42 4.12 13.66
CA HIS A 146 -5.20 3.78 14.86
C HIS A 146 -5.58 4.98 15.73
N THR A 147 -4.76 6.04 15.73
CA THR A 147 -5.04 7.29 16.45
C THR A 147 -6.06 8.19 15.70
N LYS A 148 -6.00 8.24 14.37
CA LYS A 148 -6.74 9.19 13.52
C LYS A 148 -7.88 8.58 12.70
N PHE A 149 -7.89 7.27 12.53
CA PHE A 149 -8.82 6.54 11.67
C PHE A 149 -10.26 6.78 12.12
N TRP A 150 -10.44 6.86 13.44
CA TRP A 150 -11.72 7.05 14.09
C TRP A 150 -12.12 8.53 14.26
N SER A 151 -11.23 9.47 13.93
CA SER A 151 -11.58 10.89 13.93
C SER A 151 -12.22 11.34 12.62
N SER A 152 -12.26 10.47 11.61
CA SER A 152 -12.85 10.75 10.30
C SER A 152 -14.11 9.91 10.11
N ASP A 153 -15.24 10.57 9.84
CA ASP A 153 -16.50 9.90 9.56
C ASP A 153 -16.40 9.10 8.24
N PRO A 154 -16.69 7.79 8.22
CA PRO A 154 -16.68 7.00 6.98
C PRO A 154 -17.64 7.54 5.91
N TYR A 155 -18.73 8.21 6.28
CA TYR A 155 -19.60 8.90 5.33
C TYR A 155 -18.92 10.12 4.68
N LEU A 156 -18.11 10.86 5.43
CA LEU A 156 -17.29 11.96 4.87
C LEU A 156 -16.17 11.41 3.97
N ALA A 157 -15.60 10.26 4.31
CA ALA A 157 -14.60 9.60 3.48
C ALA A 157 -15.15 9.14 2.12
N LEU A 158 -16.43 8.76 2.04
CA LEU A 158 -17.12 8.39 0.81
C LEU A 158 -17.48 9.58 -0.10
N GLN A 159 -17.64 10.78 0.47
CA GLN A 159 -17.96 11.98 -0.32
C GLN A 159 -16.88 12.33 -1.34
N PHE A 160 -15.63 11.88 -1.10
CA PHE A 160 -14.48 12.11 -1.98
C PHE A 160 -14.65 11.57 -3.40
N ASN A 161 -15.57 10.62 -3.65
CA ASN A 161 -15.71 10.03 -4.98
C ASN A 161 -16.96 10.53 -5.73
N LYS A 162 -18.09 10.88 -5.08
CA LYS A 162 -19.33 11.32 -5.79
C LYS A 162 -20.30 12.27 -5.04
N ASN A 163 -19.89 13.03 -4.00
CA ASN A 163 -20.76 14.03 -3.34
C ASN A 163 -22.19 13.56 -2.99
N ARG A 164 -22.41 12.26 -2.73
CA ARG A 164 -23.71 11.75 -2.28
C ARG A 164 -23.58 11.32 -0.82
N PRO A 165 -24.47 11.77 0.07
CA PRO A 165 -24.60 11.15 1.37
C PRO A 165 -25.04 9.70 1.13
N ALA A 166 -24.16 8.75 1.45
CA ALA A 166 -24.48 7.34 1.30
C ALA A 166 -25.59 6.97 2.30
N HIS A 167 -26.62 6.26 1.82
CA HIS A 167 -27.65 5.74 2.72
C HIS A 167 -27.01 4.71 3.65
N PRO A 168 -27.45 4.57 4.92
CA PRO A 168 -26.87 3.58 5.85
C PRO A 168 -26.91 2.14 5.33
N ASP A 169 -27.91 1.81 4.50
CA ASP A 169 -28.06 0.49 3.87
C ASP A 169 -27.33 0.36 2.51
N ASP A 170 -26.54 1.36 2.12
CA ASP A 170 -25.71 1.26 0.91
C ASP A 170 -24.70 0.10 1.09
N PRO A 171 -24.61 -0.84 0.14
CA PRO A 171 -23.66 -1.95 0.21
C PRO A 171 -22.21 -1.52 0.50
N ILE A 172 -21.79 -0.34 0.04
CA ILE A 172 -20.46 0.22 0.29
C ILE A 172 -20.31 0.63 1.76
N VAL A 173 -21.32 1.26 2.35
CA VAL A 173 -21.33 1.64 3.77
C VAL A 173 -21.29 0.39 4.65
N LEU A 174 -22.05 -0.65 4.28
CA LEU A 174 -22.04 -1.93 4.98
C LEU A 174 -20.67 -2.62 4.86
N ALA A 175 -20.04 -2.60 3.68
CA ALA A 175 -18.69 -3.14 3.47
C ALA A 175 -17.66 -2.41 4.35
N ILE A 176 -17.68 -1.08 4.35
CA ILE A 176 -16.80 -0.27 5.23
C ILE A 176 -17.05 -0.61 6.70
N THR A 177 -18.30 -0.74 7.12
CA THR A 177 -18.65 -1.09 8.51
C THR A 177 -18.11 -2.46 8.90
N ARG A 178 -18.21 -3.47 8.01
CA ARG A 178 -17.65 -4.81 8.27
C ARG A 178 -16.14 -4.80 8.38
N ALA A 179 -15.46 -4.16 7.41
CA ALA A 179 -14.02 -4.04 7.43
C ALA A 179 -13.54 -3.24 8.66
N HIS A 180 -14.25 -2.18 9.01
CA HIS A 180 -14.03 -1.41 10.23
C HIS A 180 -14.12 -2.30 11.48
N CYS A 181 -15.21 -3.07 11.64
CA CYS A 181 -15.37 -4.00 12.76
C CYS A 181 -14.20 -4.98 12.88
N LYS A 182 -13.77 -5.57 11.75
CA LYS A 182 -12.61 -6.49 11.70
C LYS A 182 -11.31 -5.80 12.12
N LEU A 183 -11.08 -4.57 11.67
CA LEU A 183 -9.88 -3.79 11.99
C LEU A 183 -9.87 -3.32 13.46
N THR A 184 -11.02 -2.98 14.03
CA THR A 184 -11.14 -2.48 15.41
C THR A 184 -10.94 -3.53 16.49
N GLY A 185 -11.07 -4.81 16.16
CA GLY A 185 -11.01 -5.88 17.17
C GLY A 185 -9.61 -6.06 17.79
N ASP A 186 -8.54 -5.86 17.01
CA ASP A 186 -7.15 -5.99 17.47
C ASP A 186 -6.18 -5.23 16.52
N LEU A 187 -5.20 -4.52 17.08
CA LEU A 187 -4.11 -3.88 16.33
C LEU A 187 -3.25 -4.87 15.55
N ARG A 188 -3.21 -6.13 15.99
CA ARG A 188 -2.49 -7.22 15.33
C ARG A 188 -3.29 -7.85 14.19
N GLN A 189 -4.47 -7.35 13.86
CA GLN A 189 -5.22 -7.85 12.72
C GLN A 189 -4.42 -7.69 11.41
N PRO A 190 -4.40 -8.72 10.55
CA PRO A 190 -3.68 -8.70 9.27
C PRO A 190 -4.24 -7.63 8.32
N GLY A 191 -5.53 -7.29 8.46
CA GLY A 191 -6.19 -6.24 7.67
C GLY A 191 -5.52 -4.87 7.79
N TRP A 192 -4.83 -4.56 8.89
CA TRP A 192 -4.10 -3.30 9.02
C TRP A 192 -2.90 -3.22 8.07
N ILE A 193 -2.18 -4.33 7.88
CA ILE A 193 -1.10 -4.43 6.90
C ILE A 193 -1.68 -4.31 5.49
N ALA A 194 -2.80 -4.99 5.23
CA ALA A 194 -3.47 -4.95 3.95
C ALA A 194 -3.87 -3.52 3.55
N LEU A 195 -4.53 -2.82 4.47
CA LEU A 195 -4.96 -1.44 4.24
C LEU A 195 -3.79 -0.48 4.13
N ALA A 196 -2.73 -0.65 4.93
CA ALA A 196 -1.52 0.17 4.86
C ALA A 196 -0.86 0.07 3.47
N LEU A 197 -0.70 -1.16 2.96
CA LEU A 197 -0.13 -1.41 1.64
C LEU A 197 -1.03 -0.91 0.52
N PHE A 198 -2.35 -1.06 0.64
CA PHE A 198 -3.30 -0.49 -0.30
C PHE A 198 -3.17 1.04 -0.37
N CYS A 199 -3.15 1.72 0.79
CA CYS A 199 -3.02 3.18 0.85
C CYS A 199 -1.66 3.67 0.34
N LEU A 200 -0.57 2.93 0.60
CA LEU A 200 0.73 3.18 -0.03
C LEU A 200 0.62 3.09 -1.55
N GLY A 201 0.00 2.03 -2.06
CA GLY A 201 -0.31 1.87 -3.49
C GLY A 201 -1.09 3.05 -4.07
N ARG A 202 -2.07 3.60 -3.33
CA ARG A 202 -2.80 4.80 -3.76
C ARG A 202 -1.92 6.04 -3.87
N VAL A 203 -1.04 6.28 -2.89
CA VAL A 203 -0.10 7.41 -2.96
C VAL A 203 0.85 7.26 -4.13
N ILE A 204 1.36 6.04 -4.36
CA ILE A 204 2.19 5.73 -5.53
C ILE A 204 1.42 6.04 -6.82
N ALA A 205 0.22 5.48 -6.99
CA ALA A 205 -0.60 5.67 -8.19
C ALA A 205 -0.91 7.14 -8.48
N VAL A 206 -1.36 7.89 -7.47
CA VAL A 206 -1.73 9.31 -7.62
C VAL A 206 -0.50 10.18 -7.91
N THR A 207 0.61 9.92 -7.22
CA THR A 207 1.83 10.73 -7.40
C THR A 207 2.45 10.46 -8.76
N SER A 208 2.57 9.18 -9.16
CA SER A 208 2.98 8.80 -10.51
C SER A 208 2.04 9.38 -11.57
N SER A 209 0.73 9.41 -11.32
CA SER A 209 -0.21 10.03 -12.27
C SER A 209 0.10 11.50 -12.49
N LYS A 210 0.20 12.27 -11.39
CA LYS A 210 0.47 13.71 -11.42
C LYS A 210 1.84 14.05 -11.99
N SER A 211 2.88 13.32 -11.60
CA SER A 211 4.25 13.59 -12.06
C SER A 211 4.40 13.38 -13.57
N TYR A 212 3.60 12.53 -14.19
CA TYR A 212 3.56 12.40 -15.64
C TYR A 212 2.81 13.51 -16.36
N GLU A 213 1.73 14.01 -15.74
CA GLU A 213 0.98 15.17 -16.26
C GLU A 213 1.79 16.47 -16.15
N SER A 214 2.94 16.43 -15.45
CA SER A 214 3.91 17.52 -15.39
C SER A 214 4.58 17.75 -16.73
N ASP A 215 4.83 19.02 -17.06
CA ASP A 215 5.58 19.44 -18.24
C ASP A 215 7.08 19.09 -18.15
N GLU A 216 7.59 18.85 -16.94
CA GLU A 216 8.98 18.47 -16.69
C GLU A 216 9.06 17.18 -15.87
N TRP A 217 9.89 16.24 -16.32
CA TRP A 217 10.19 15.00 -15.60
C TRP A 217 11.56 15.10 -14.95
N THR A 218 11.55 14.92 -13.63
CA THR A 218 12.75 14.96 -12.78
C THR A 218 13.16 13.55 -12.34
N ASP A 219 14.33 13.40 -11.72
CA ASP A 219 14.75 12.14 -11.12
C ASP A 219 13.71 11.61 -10.11
N VAL A 220 13.07 12.50 -9.36
CA VAL A 220 11.96 12.17 -8.45
C VAL A 220 10.78 11.55 -9.21
N THR A 221 10.48 12.06 -10.40
CA THR A 221 9.41 11.52 -11.26
C THR A 221 9.72 10.09 -11.68
N LEU A 222 10.96 9.83 -12.08
CA LEU A 222 11.42 8.49 -12.45
C LEU A 222 11.39 7.53 -11.26
N MET A 223 11.80 7.99 -10.07
CA MET A 223 11.71 7.18 -8.84
C MET A 223 10.27 6.74 -8.53
N TRP A 224 9.27 7.60 -8.76
CA TRP A 224 7.86 7.22 -8.58
C TRP A 224 7.39 6.19 -9.61
N PHE A 225 7.85 6.28 -10.86
CA PHE A 225 7.54 5.29 -11.89
C PHE A 225 8.17 3.93 -11.60
N ASP A 226 9.44 3.91 -11.20
CA ASP A 226 10.12 2.67 -10.81
C ASP A 226 9.48 2.05 -9.57
N LEU A 227 9.10 2.86 -8.57
CA LEU A 227 8.37 2.38 -7.41
C LEU A 227 7.00 1.81 -7.80
N GLU A 228 6.25 2.48 -8.68
CA GLU A 228 4.96 1.97 -9.16
C GLU A 228 5.12 0.61 -9.86
N ARG A 229 6.11 0.46 -10.74
CA ARG A 229 6.43 -0.81 -11.40
C ARG A 229 6.77 -1.89 -10.37
N SER A 230 7.78 -1.67 -9.53
CA SER A 230 8.22 -2.67 -8.54
C SER A 230 7.10 -3.06 -7.59
N PHE A 231 6.29 -2.09 -7.15
CA PHE A 231 5.13 -2.35 -6.31
C PHE A 231 4.14 -3.27 -7.02
N LEU A 232 3.82 -3.02 -8.29
CA LEU A 232 2.82 -3.80 -9.03
C LEU A 232 3.31 -5.19 -9.46
N GLU A 233 4.60 -5.35 -9.71
CA GLU A 233 5.26 -6.64 -9.95
C GLU A 233 5.30 -7.50 -8.68
N GLY A 234 5.09 -6.87 -7.52
CA GLY A 234 5.30 -7.51 -6.22
C GLY A 234 6.78 -7.66 -5.90
N ASP A 235 7.69 -6.88 -6.49
CA ASP A 235 9.09 -6.87 -6.07
C ASP A 235 9.21 -6.14 -4.73
N GLY A 236 9.07 -6.91 -3.65
CA GLY A 236 9.12 -6.36 -2.30
C GLY A 236 10.49 -5.77 -1.95
N ARG A 237 11.58 -6.26 -2.52
CA ARG A 237 12.93 -5.75 -2.20
C ARG A 237 13.09 -4.34 -2.72
N ASP A 238 12.80 -4.16 -4.00
CA ASP A 238 12.97 -2.86 -4.67
C ASP A 238 11.92 -1.86 -4.20
N THR A 239 10.68 -2.32 -3.97
CA THR A 239 9.63 -1.52 -3.32
C THR A 239 10.09 -0.97 -1.97
N ALA A 240 10.59 -1.83 -1.09
CA ALA A 240 11.04 -1.40 0.24
C ALA A 240 12.21 -0.41 0.17
N LYS A 241 13.16 -0.63 -0.75
CA LYS A 241 14.29 0.27 -0.95
C LYS A 241 13.80 1.65 -1.41
N ALA A 242 13.01 1.70 -2.48
CA ALA A 242 12.54 2.94 -3.08
C ALA A 242 11.64 3.75 -2.13
N VAL A 243 10.73 3.11 -1.39
CA VAL A 243 9.90 3.79 -0.38
C VAL A 243 10.74 4.46 0.70
N LEU A 244 11.76 3.75 1.20
CA LEU A 244 12.64 4.29 2.25
C LEU A 244 13.54 5.41 1.74
N GLU A 245 13.93 5.36 0.47
CA GLU A 245 14.70 6.42 -0.20
C GLU A 245 13.85 7.68 -0.39
N LEU A 246 12.64 7.54 -0.94
CA LEU A 246 11.67 8.63 -1.06
C LEU A 246 11.35 9.27 0.29
N LYS A 247 11.14 8.45 1.33
CA LYS A 247 10.91 8.96 2.69
C LYS A 247 12.10 9.78 3.19
N LYS A 248 13.33 9.30 2.97
CA LYS A 248 14.53 9.95 3.49
C LYS A 248 14.82 11.27 2.79
N GLU A 249 14.73 11.28 1.46
CA GLU A 249 15.21 12.40 0.64
C GLU A 249 14.14 13.45 0.36
N LEU A 250 12.86 13.06 0.30
CA LEU A 250 11.81 13.91 -0.27
C LEU A 250 10.58 14.09 0.63
N LEU A 251 10.17 13.04 1.35
CA LEU A 251 8.92 13.03 2.11
C LEU A 251 9.09 12.34 3.48
N PRO A 252 9.78 12.98 4.45
CA PRO A 252 10.00 12.40 5.79
C PRO A 252 8.67 12.08 6.50
N ASP A 253 7.64 12.87 6.23
CA ASP A 253 6.30 12.75 6.80
C ASP A 253 5.38 11.78 6.03
N LEU A 254 5.91 11.01 5.07
CA LEU A 254 5.14 10.05 4.29
C LEU A 254 4.29 9.08 5.16
N PRO A 255 4.79 8.51 6.27
CA PRO A 255 3.96 7.69 7.16
C PRO A 255 2.74 8.43 7.72
N GLU A 256 2.89 9.72 8.03
CA GLU A 256 1.85 10.57 8.58
C GLU A 256 0.80 10.92 7.53
N ILE A 257 1.25 11.27 6.32
CA ILE A 257 0.37 11.53 5.17
C ILE A 257 -0.51 10.32 4.87
N ILE A 258 0.08 9.12 4.83
CA ILE A 258 -0.68 7.90 4.53
C ILE A 258 -1.55 7.49 5.72
N GLY A 259 -0.94 7.36 6.92
CA GLY A 259 -1.62 6.89 8.13
C GLY A 259 -2.84 7.72 8.49
N SER A 260 -2.75 9.05 8.40
CA SER A 260 -3.88 9.95 8.68
C SER A 260 -5.04 9.85 7.69
N ARG A 261 -4.82 9.26 6.51
CA ARG A 261 -5.82 9.13 5.44
C ARG A 261 -6.29 7.70 5.20
N MET A 262 -5.87 6.74 6.03
CA MET A 262 -6.23 5.33 5.80
C MET A 262 -7.76 5.06 5.81
N MET A 263 -8.58 5.88 6.49
CA MET A 263 -10.05 5.78 6.39
C MET A 263 -10.56 6.12 4.97
N HIS A 264 -9.97 7.12 4.31
CA HIS A 264 -10.27 7.43 2.91
C HIS A 264 -9.81 6.30 1.99
N GLY A 265 -8.64 5.71 2.27
CA GLY A 265 -8.17 4.52 1.56
C GLY A 265 -9.08 3.32 1.75
N LEU A 266 -9.67 3.13 2.95
CA LEU A 266 -10.66 2.07 3.20
C LEU A 266 -11.94 2.31 2.38
N ALA A 267 -12.43 3.54 2.34
CA ALA A 267 -13.60 3.90 1.56
C ALA A 267 -13.37 3.68 0.06
N GLU A 268 -12.21 4.10 -0.45
CA GLU A 268 -11.83 3.85 -1.84
C GLU A 268 -11.69 2.36 -2.15
N ALA A 269 -11.09 1.58 -1.24
CA ALA A 269 -11.02 0.13 -1.37
C ALA A 269 -12.41 -0.52 -1.36
N ALA A 270 -13.34 -0.07 -0.53
CA ALA A 270 -14.70 -0.60 -0.51
C ALA A 270 -15.46 -0.33 -1.82
N ILE A 271 -15.21 0.81 -2.46
CA ILE A 271 -15.81 1.15 -3.76
C ILE A 271 -15.27 0.25 -4.87
N ASN A 272 -13.95 0.03 -4.89
CA ASN A 272 -13.28 -0.62 -6.03
C ASN A 272 -12.99 -2.11 -5.81
N ALA A 273 -13.06 -2.61 -4.58
CA ALA A 273 -12.67 -3.97 -4.20
C ALA A 273 -13.49 -4.46 -2.98
N GLY A 274 -14.72 -3.98 -2.82
CA GLY A 274 -15.62 -4.30 -1.70
C GLY A 274 -16.08 -5.77 -1.65
N GLU A 275 -15.82 -6.53 -2.70
CA GLU A 275 -16.02 -7.98 -2.78
C GLU A 275 -14.85 -8.80 -2.20
N THR A 276 -13.72 -8.19 -1.87
CA THR A 276 -12.55 -8.90 -1.34
C THR A 276 -12.71 -9.34 0.11
N SER A 277 -11.88 -10.27 0.56
CA SER A 277 -11.99 -10.93 1.87
C SER A 277 -11.94 -9.96 3.06
N LEU A 278 -11.31 -8.79 2.90
CA LEU A 278 -11.29 -7.75 3.94
C LEU A 278 -12.71 -7.23 4.24
N PHE A 279 -13.60 -7.15 3.25
CA PHE A 279 -14.92 -6.52 3.34
C PHE A 279 -16.09 -7.50 3.52
N GLN A 280 -15.86 -8.80 3.32
CA GLN A 280 -16.88 -9.86 3.50
C GLN A 280 -17.09 -10.25 4.95
#